data_AF-A0AAU5K2U0-F1
#
_entry.id   AF-A0AAU5K2U0-F1
#
_cell.length_a   1.000
_cell.length_b   1.000
_cell.length_c   1.000
_cell.angle_alpha   90.00
_cell.angle_beta   90.00
_cell.angle_gamma   90.00
#
_symmetry.space_group_name_H-M   'P 1'
#
loop_
_entity.id
_entity.type
_entity.pdbx_description
1 polymer ?
#
loop_
_entity_poly.entity_id
_entity_poly.type
_entity_poly.pdbx_seq_one_letter_code
_entity_poly.pdbx_strand_id
1 'polypeptide(L)'
;MTRRTPNGPAAPHAPEALDRDKLFAARLHAVRARPYLATALFALHTIESRQVPTMAVDRYWRCYVSPAFVDRMPVEELAGVWVHEVSHLLRDHHGRGDRVARQRGLTRPGDRLRINIAADCEINDDVFGDGLARPEGAVDPESLGLPEGELMEDYLRQFRLGPHLESAAWLDCGSGADGLERPWDLGPDGAHGLSEQEQDAVRFRVAQGITGRPGDAPQGWRRWAEEAFHAPQPWRELLGAAVRSAATGSGAGEDHTYGRPSRRATAVPGAVLPSLRRRPPRVSVIIDTSGSVSDGELGSALLEVAAISRAVGGRRDLVTVVPCDAAARIAHPLCRAEGIPLIGGGGTDLRTGFAAALAARPRPDVVVVLTDGQTPWPRRRPPCRTVVGLFSRQYARWSWDEDDPDHVPDSPPSWARVVDIG
;
A
#
# COMPACT_ATOMS: atom_id res chain seq x y z
N MET A 1 -30.30 50.94 44.76
CA MET A 1 -30.68 49.53 44.50
C MET A 1 -30.10 49.10 43.17
N THR A 2 -28.88 48.58 43.17
CA THR A 2 -28.23 47.98 42.00
C THR A 2 -28.67 46.52 41.91
N ARG A 3 -29.47 46.18 40.90
CA ARG A 3 -29.87 44.79 40.61
C ARG A 3 -28.64 44.02 40.13
N ARG A 4 -28.17 43.07 40.94
CA ARG A 4 -27.26 42.00 40.52
C ARG A 4 -28.01 41.08 39.55
N THR A 5 -27.48 40.92 38.35
CA THR A 5 -27.82 39.82 37.43
C THR A 5 -27.31 38.50 38.01
N PRO A 6 -28.07 37.40 37.91
CA PRO A 6 -27.62 36.10 38.39
C PRO A 6 -26.57 35.53 37.45
N ASN A 7 -25.45 35.04 38.01
CA ASN A 7 -24.46 34.27 37.27
C ASN A 7 -25.15 33.02 36.69
N GLY A 8 -25.10 32.87 35.36
CA GLY A 8 -25.46 31.63 34.69
C GLY A 8 -24.52 30.48 35.11
N PRO A 9 -24.92 29.22 34.86
CA PRO A 9 -24.09 28.06 35.19
C PRO A 9 -22.73 28.19 34.50
N ALA A 10 -21.67 27.97 35.27
CA ALA A 10 -20.30 27.96 34.75
C ALA A 10 -20.22 26.91 33.63
N ALA A 11 -19.68 27.32 32.47
CA ALA A 11 -19.35 26.39 31.40
C ALA A 11 -18.43 25.28 31.96
N PRO A 12 -18.64 24.00 31.61
CA PRO A 12 -17.80 22.93 32.08
C PRO A 12 -16.34 23.25 31.72
N HIS A 13 -15.46 23.24 32.72
CA HIS A 13 -14.04 23.46 32.53
C HIS A 13 -13.50 22.40 31.56
N ALA A 14 -12.97 22.84 30.41
CA ALA A 14 -12.26 21.93 29.51
C ALA A 14 -11.08 21.30 30.26
N PRO A 15 -10.86 19.99 30.14
CA PRO A 15 -9.78 19.30 30.85
C PRO A 15 -8.41 19.91 30.50
N GLU A 16 -7.56 20.07 31.52
CA GLU A 16 -6.24 20.70 31.35
C GLU A 16 -5.25 19.83 30.57
N ALA A 17 -5.42 18.50 30.58
CA ALA A 17 -4.52 17.56 29.90
C ALA A 17 -5.30 16.42 29.21
N LEU A 18 -4.70 15.83 28.17
CA LEU A 18 -5.24 14.66 27.50
C LEU A 18 -5.23 13.42 28.41
N ASP A 19 -6.39 12.80 28.62
CA ASP A 19 -6.50 11.48 29.25
C ASP A 19 -5.98 10.39 28.30
N ARG A 20 -4.68 10.10 28.41
CA ARG A 20 -3.99 9.12 27.58
C ARG A 20 -4.43 7.69 27.87
N ASP A 21 -4.76 7.38 29.12
CA ASP A 21 -5.17 6.04 29.52
C ASP A 21 -6.50 5.69 28.87
N LYS A 22 -7.47 6.61 28.91
CA LYS A 22 -8.75 6.47 28.21
C LYS A 22 -8.57 6.37 26.70
N LEU A 23 -7.72 7.21 26.10
CA LEU A 23 -7.44 7.19 24.67
C LEU A 23 -6.82 5.85 24.22
N PHE A 24 -5.86 5.32 24.98
CA PHE A 24 -5.21 4.05 24.68
C PHE A 24 -6.11 2.85 24.98
N ALA A 25 -6.96 2.92 26.00
CA ALA A 25 -8.00 1.93 26.24
C ALA A 25 -8.97 1.84 25.04
N ALA A 26 -9.40 2.98 24.50
CA ALA A 26 -10.22 3.04 23.30
C ALA A 26 -9.50 2.48 22.07
N ARG A 27 -8.21 2.79 21.88
CA ARG A 27 -7.40 2.20 20.79
C ARG A 27 -7.30 0.68 20.91
N LEU A 28 -7.10 0.15 22.13
CA LEU A 28 -7.08 -1.30 22.36
C LEU A 28 -8.46 -1.93 22.12
N HIS A 29 -9.54 -1.25 22.49
CA HIS A 29 -10.90 -1.69 22.19
C HIS A 29 -11.16 -1.76 20.68
N ALA A 30 -10.71 -0.74 19.92
CA ALA A 30 -10.76 -0.74 18.46
C ALA A 30 -10.02 -1.95 17.86
N VAL A 31 -8.82 -2.28 18.38
CA VAL A 31 -8.06 -3.47 17.95
C VAL A 31 -8.80 -4.76 18.27
N ARG A 32 -9.48 -4.85 19.42
CA ARG A 32 -10.28 -6.05 19.76
C ARG A 32 -11.48 -6.21 18.83
N ALA A 33 -12.15 -5.12 18.49
CA ALA A 33 -13.31 -5.14 17.60
C ALA A 33 -12.92 -5.31 16.13
N ARG A 34 -11.74 -4.83 15.72
CA ARG A 34 -11.23 -4.90 14.34
C ARG A 34 -9.76 -5.37 14.31
N PRO A 35 -9.48 -6.63 14.66
CA PRO A 35 -8.10 -7.13 14.79
C PRO A 35 -7.27 -6.99 13.51
N TYR A 36 -7.91 -7.07 12.36
CA TYR A 36 -7.27 -6.93 11.06
C TYR A 36 -6.73 -5.52 10.79
N LEU A 37 -7.16 -4.49 11.54
CA LEU A 37 -6.66 -3.11 11.43
C LEU A 37 -5.56 -2.78 12.45
N ALA A 38 -5.15 -3.74 13.30
CA ALA A 38 -4.23 -3.49 14.41
C ALA A 38 -2.92 -2.81 13.99
N THR A 39 -2.32 -3.26 12.89
CA THR A 39 -1.06 -2.70 12.37
C THR A 39 -1.21 -1.20 12.07
N ALA A 40 -2.33 -0.78 11.50
CA ALA A 40 -2.56 0.62 11.18
C ALA A 40 -2.92 1.45 12.41
N LEU A 41 -3.76 0.92 13.30
CA LEU A 41 -4.14 1.59 14.55
C LEU A 41 -2.93 1.89 15.44
N PHE A 42 -1.93 1.00 15.48
CA PHE A 42 -0.68 1.21 16.21
C PHE A 42 0.39 2.00 15.44
N ALA A 43 0.25 2.16 14.13
CA ALA A 43 1.13 3.02 13.33
C ALA A 43 0.83 4.51 13.56
N LEU A 44 -0.40 4.87 13.96
CA LEU A 44 -0.77 6.26 14.20
C LEU A 44 -0.08 6.85 15.43
N HIS A 45 0.61 7.97 15.20
CA HIS A 45 1.19 8.78 16.27
C HIS A 45 0.18 9.81 16.77
N THR A 46 -0.06 9.86 18.08
CA THR A 46 -1.00 10.80 18.69
C THR A 46 -0.34 12.15 18.96
N ILE A 47 -0.94 13.22 18.42
CA ILE A 47 -0.57 14.61 18.70
C ILE A 47 -1.71 15.26 19.48
N GLU A 48 -1.43 15.68 20.72
CA GLU A 48 -2.40 16.48 21.47
C GLU A 48 -2.56 17.85 20.81
N SER A 49 -3.79 18.24 20.49
CA SER A 49 -4.09 19.56 19.92
C SER A 49 -5.39 20.10 20.48
N ARG A 50 -5.38 21.34 20.96
CA ARG A 50 -6.60 22.05 21.37
C ARG A 50 -7.29 22.80 20.23
N GLN A 51 -6.67 22.79 19.04
CA GLN A 51 -7.22 23.44 17.85
C GLN A 51 -8.14 22.49 17.05
N VAL A 52 -7.89 21.19 17.10
CA VAL A 52 -8.78 20.19 16.50
C VAL A 52 -10.07 20.06 17.34
N PRO A 53 -11.26 20.03 16.73
CA PRO A 53 -12.53 19.97 17.47
C PRO A 53 -12.82 18.59 18.08
N THR A 54 -12.31 17.52 17.44
CA THR A 54 -12.57 16.11 17.76
C THR A 54 -11.25 15.31 17.72
N MET A 55 -11.16 14.31 16.84
CA MET A 55 -9.94 13.68 16.38
C MET A 55 -9.86 13.90 14.87
N ALA A 56 -8.64 13.96 14.34
CA ALA A 56 -8.40 14.15 12.92
C ALA A 56 -7.07 13.51 12.53
N VAL A 57 -6.90 13.15 11.26
CA VAL A 57 -5.64 12.65 10.72
C VAL A 57 -5.07 13.58 9.65
N ASP A 58 -3.74 13.65 9.56
CA ASP A 58 -3.07 14.26 8.41
C ASP A 58 -2.57 13.23 7.39
N ARG A 59 -2.13 13.72 6.23
CA ARG A 59 -1.52 12.90 5.16
C ARG A 59 -0.23 12.17 5.58
N TYR A 60 0.32 12.47 6.75
CA TYR A 60 1.54 11.87 7.30
C TYR A 60 1.24 10.86 8.41
N TRP A 61 -0.03 10.43 8.54
CA TRP A 61 -0.47 9.41 9.50
C TRP A 61 -0.31 9.81 10.97
N ARG A 62 -0.33 11.11 11.25
CA ARG A 62 -0.48 11.64 12.62
C ARG A 62 -1.95 11.77 12.94
N CYS A 63 -2.33 11.42 14.16
CA CYS A 63 -3.68 11.58 14.67
C CYS A 63 -3.70 12.71 15.71
N TYR A 64 -4.33 13.83 15.37
CA TYR A 64 -4.53 14.97 16.24
C TYR A 64 -5.73 14.72 17.14
N VAL A 65 -5.58 14.99 18.44
CA VAL A 65 -6.58 14.61 19.43
C VAL A 65 -6.89 15.79 20.35
N SER A 66 -8.19 16.13 20.44
CA SER A 66 -8.71 17.13 21.36
C SER A 66 -8.91 16.54 22.77
N PRO A 67 -8.24 17.08 23.82
CA PRO A 67 -8.46 16.64 25.20
C PRO A 67 -9.93 16.72 25.64
N ALA A 68 -10.61 17.80 25.26
CA ALA A 68 -12.03 18.00 25.57
C ALA A 68 -12.96 17.03 24.84
N PHE A 69 -12.53 16.47 23.70
CA PHE A 69 -13.28 15.41 23.02
C PHE A 69 -13.08 14.06 23.70
N VAL A 70 -11.84 13.71 24.02
CA VAL A 70 -11.55 12.46 24.72
C VAL A 70 -12.25 12.39 26.07
N ASP A 71 -12.29 13.49 26.82
CA ASP A 71 -12.98 13.55 28.12
C ASP A 71 -14.49 13.30 28.00
N ARG A 72 -15.17 13.93 27.02
CA ARG A 72 -16.63 13.79 26.85
C ARG A 72 -17.09 12.47 26.24
N MET A 73 -16.25 11.81 25.43
CA MET A 73 -16.66 10.61 24.67
C MET A 73 -16.52 9.31 25.48
N PRO A 74 -17.49 8.38 25.46
CA PRO A 74 -17.31 7.02 25.97
C PRO A 74 -16.18 6.27 25.27
N VAL A 75 -15.58 5.28 25.94
CA VAL A 75 -14.44 4.51 25.40
C VAL A 75 -14.83 3.76 24.13
N GLU A 76 -16.03 3.20 24.09
CA GLU A 76 -16.58 2.41 22.99
C GLU A 76 -16.85 3.26 21.74
N GLU A 77 -17.33 4.50 21.93
CA GLU A 77 -17.52 5.46 20.84
C GLU A 77 -16.17 5.99 20.35
N LEU A 78 -15.24 6.30 21.26
CA LEU A 78 -13.89 6.74 20.92
C LEU A 78 -13.11 5.65 20.15
N ALA A 79 -13.38 4.38 20.41
CA ALA A 79 -12.85 3.27 19.64
C ALA A 79 -13.39 3.26 18.20
N GLY A 80 -14.67 3.59 18.00
CA GLY A 80 -15.26 3.79 16.67
C GLY A 80 -14.55 4.91 15.92
N VAL A 81 -14.26 6.03 16.60
CA VAL A 81 -13.51 7.16 16.02
C VAL A 81 -12.10 6.73 15.60
N TRP A 82 -11.38 5.94 16.41
CA TRP A 82 -10.07 5.40 16.00
C TRP A 82 -10.12 4.63 14.69
N VAL A 83 -11.13 3.76 14.53
CA VAL A 83 -11.30 2.98 13.30
C VAL A 83 -11.70 3.88 12.14
N HIS A 84 -12.56 4.86 12.38
CA HIS A 84 -12.95 5.86 11.38
C HIS A 84 -11.73 6.62 10.84
N GLU A 85 -10.95 7.24 11.73
CA GLU A 85 -9.77 8.03 11.36
C GLU A 85 -8.72 7.23 10.57
N VAL A 86 -8.40 6.01 11.02
CA VAL A 86 -7.40 5.17 10.33
C VAL A 86 -7.91 4.70 8.96
N SER A 87 -9.23 4.60 8.78
CA SER A 87 -9.84 4.15 7.53
C SER A 87 -9.65 5.18 6.41
N HIS A 88 -9.65 6.49 6.70
CA HIS A 88 -9.29 7.51 5.71
C HIS A 88 -7.90 7.29 5.11
N LEU A 89 -6.95 6.92 5.97
CA LEU A 89 -5.55 6.74 5.59
C LEU A 89 -5.32 5.44 4.81
N LEU A 90 -5.95 4.34 5.26
CA LEU A 90 -5.90 3.05 4.58
C LEU A 90 -6.56 3.12 3.19
N ARG A 91 -7.67 3.84 3.07
CA ARG A 91 -8.43 4.00 1.81
C ARG A 91 -7.90 5.13 0.91
N ASP A 92 -6.78 5.76 1.26
CA ASP A 92 -6.16 6.87 0.50
C ASP A 92 -7.16 8.01 0.19
N HIS A 93 -8.01 8.39 1.16
CA HIS A 93 -9.06 9.38 0.91
C HIS A 93 -8.50 10.75 0.50
N HIS A 94 -7.44 11.25 1.14
CA HIS A 94 -6.78 12.48 0.69
C HIS A 94 -6.22 12.39 -0.74
N GLY A 95 -5.52 11.30 -1.09
CA GLY A 95 -4.93 11.13 -2.42
C GLY A 95 -5.98 10.93 -3.51
N ARG A 96 -7.01 10.11 -3.25
CA ARG A 96 -8.21 9.97 -4.10
C ARG A 96 -8.95 11.29 -4.25
N GLY A 97 -9.13 12.01 -3.17
CA GLY A 97 -9.76 13.33 -3.11
C GLY A 97 -9.02 14.33 -3.99
N ASP A 98 -7.69 14.40 -3.87
CA ASP A 98 -6.83 15.25 -4.71
C ASP A 98 -6.88 14.88 -6.20
N ARG A 99 -6.98 13.59 -6.53
CA ARG A 99 -7.15 13.15 -7.92
C ARG A 99 -8.48 13.64 -8.49
N VAL A 100 -9.59 13.44 -7.77
CA VAL A 100 -10.90 13.88 -8.24
C VAL A 100 -11.02 15.40 -8.28
N ALA A 101 -10.47 16.10 -7.29
CA ALA A 101 -10.48 17.55 -7.24
C ALA A 101 -9.76 18.14 -8.47
N ARG A 102 -8.58 17.61 -8.82
CA ARG A 102 -7.86 18.00 -10.04
C ARG A 102 -8.64 17.68 -11.31
N GLN A 103 -9.19 16.47 -11.44
CA GLN A 103 -9.93 16.05 -12.63
C GLN A 103 -11.19 16.88 -12.89
N ARG A 104 -11.83 17.38 -11.84
CA ARG A 104 -13.11 18.09 -11.93
C ARG A 104 -13.02 19.60 -11.66
N GLY A 105 -11.81 20.12 -11.44
CA GLY A 105 -11.60 21.53 -11.12
C GLY A 105 -12.24 21.98 -9.81
N LEU A 106 -12.27 21.10 -8.81
CA LEU A 106 -12.82 21.41 -7.48
C LEU A 106 -11.75 22.10 -6.64
N THR A 107 -11.89 23.41 -6.45
CA THR A 107 -10.86 24.24 -5.83
C THR A 107 -11.35 25.02 -4.61
N ARG A 108 -12.66 24.98 -4.32
CA ARG A 108 -13.22 25.75 -3.21
C ARG A 108 -13.11 24.98 -1.89
N PRO A 109 -13.01 25.67 -0.73
CA PRO A 109 -13.05 25.00 0.58
C PRO A 109 -14.29 24.10 0.76
N GLY A 110 -15.46 24.54 0.27
CA GLY A 110 -16.68 23.73 0.30
C GLY A 110 -16.59 22.44 -0.54
N ASP A 111 -15.73 22.38 -1.55
CA ASP A 111 -15.52 21.13 -2.29
C ASP A 111 -14.72 20.12 -1.46
N ARG A 112 -13.78 20.59 -0.64
CA ARG A 112 -13.00 19.73 0.28
C ARG A 112 -13.86 19.17 1.40
N LEU A 113 -14.75 19.99 1.96
CA LEU A 113 -15.76 19.52 2.90
C LEU A 113 -16.67 18.45 2.26
N ARG A 114 -17.06 18.60 0.99
CA ARG A 114 -17.84 17.54 0.30
C ARG A 114 -17.05 16.25 0.10
N ILE A 115 -15.75 16.35 -0.14
CA ILE A 115 -14.87 15.18 -0.24
C ILE A 115 -14.79 14.49 1.12
N ASN A 116 -14.58 15.23 2.20
CA ASN A 116 -14.62 14.70 3.56
C ASN A 116 -15.93 13.95 3.84
N ILE A 117 -17.09 14.60 3.62
CA ILE A 117 -18.41 13.98 3.86
C ILE A 117 -18.62 12.72 3.01
N ALA A 118 -18.20 12.73 1.74
CA ALA A 118 -18.30 11.56 0.88
C ALA A 118 -17.40 10.41 1.35
N ALA A 119 -16.22 10.74 1.89
CA ALA A 119 -15.29 9.79 2.48
C ALA A 119 -15.83 9.20 3.79
N ASP A 120 -16.48 10.03 4.61
CA ASP A 120 -17.20 9.59 5.81
C ASP A 120 -18.34 8.63 5.45
N CYS A 121 -19.11 8.90 4.38
CA CYS A 121 -20.13 7.96 3.91
C CYS A 121 -19.53 6.59 3.51
N GLU A 122 -18.39 6.57 2.81
CA GLU A 122 -17.70 5.31 2.46
C GLU A 122 -17.23 4.56 3.71
N ILE A 123 -16.88 5.24 4.81
CA ILE A 123 -16.42 4.61 6.06
C ILE A 123 -17.58 4.19 6.95
N ASN A 124 -18.53 5.09 7.15
CA ASN A 124 -19.56 4.95 8.16
C ASN A 124 -20.66 3.95 7.77
N ASP A 125 -20.64 3.43 6.53
CA ASP A 125 -21.49 2.32 6.10
C ASP A 125 -21.05 0.95 6.67
N ASP A 126 -19.77 0.78 7.04
CA ASP A 126 -19.23 -0.50 7.53
C ASP A 126 -18.34 -0.41 8.79
N VAL A 127 -18.15 0.79 9.35
CA VAL A 127 -17.29 0.97 10.53
C VAL A 127 -17.97 0.54 11.85
N PHE A 128 -19.25 0.84 12.03
CA PHE A 128 -19.97 0.64 13.31
C PHE A 128 -20.62 -0.75 13.40
N GLY A 129 -21.06 -1.13 14.61
CA GLY A 129 -21.55 -2.48 14.88
C GLY A 129 -20.42 -3.43 15.31
N ASP A 130 -20.77 -4.68 15.65
CA ASP A 130 -19.81 -5.72 16.07
C ASP A 130 -18.77 -5.23 17.10
N GLY A 131 -19.24 -4.55 18.15
CA GLY A 131 -18.42 -4.05 19.25
C GLY A 131 -17.98 -2.59 19.14
N LEU A 132 -18.34 -1.87 18.07
CA LEU A 132 -18.11 -0.43 17.94
C LEU A 132 -19.43 0.34 17.95
N ALA A 133 -19.55 1.27 18.91
CA ALA A 133 -20.71 2.15 19.01
C ALA A 133 -20.64 3.25 17.96
N ARG A 134 -21.79 3.63 17.39
CA ARG A 134 -21.92 4.77 16.49
C ARG A 134 -22.04 6.06 17.31
N PRO A 135 -21.13 7.03 17.17
CA PRO A 135 -21.27 8.34 17.80
C PRO A 135 -22.50 9.09 17.31
N GLU A 136 -23.11 9.87 18.19
CA GLU A 136 -24.19 10.78 17.80
C GLU A 136 -23.68 11.79 16.76
N GLY A 137 -24.44 11.99 15.69
CA GLY A 137 -24.09 12.93 14.62
C GLY A 137 -23.12 12.38 13.56
N ALA A 138 -22.69 11.12 13.64
CA ALA A 138 -21.92 10.48 12.57
C ALA A 138 -22.74 10.45 11.26
N VAL A 139 -22.17 10.99 10.18
CA VAL A 139 -22.80 11.03 8.85
C VAL A 139 -22.57 9.72 8.12
N ASP A 140 -23.65 9.08 7.69
CA ASP A 140 -23.64 7.86 6.90
C ASP A 140 -24.49 8.04 5.63
N PRO A 141 -24.48 7.08 4.69
CA PRO A 141 -25.28 7.18 3.48
C PRO A 141 -26.79 7.36 3.77
N GLU A 142 -27.34 6.66 4.77
CA GLU A 142 -28.75 6.75 5.15
C GLU A 142 -29.15 8.17 5.58
N SER A 143 -28.32 8.85 6.37
CA SER A 143 -28.56 10.23 6.81
C SER A 143 -28.65 11.24 5.66
N LEU A 144 -28.10 10.90 4.49
CA LEU A 144 -28.15 11.69 3.26
C LEU A 144 -29.17 11.15 2.24
N GLY A 145 -29.89 10.07 2.56
CA GLY A 145 -30.83 9.40 1.65
C GLY A 145 -30.13 8.70 0.47
N LEU A 146 -28.89 8.26 0.66
CA LEU A 146 -28.05 7.62 -0.35
C LEU A 146 -27.92 6.11 -0.09
N PRO A 147 -27.67 5.29 -1.13
CA PRO A 147 -27.42 3.86 -0.96
C PRO A 147 -26.09 3.58 -0.24
N GLU A 148 -26.00 2.49 0.53
CA GLU A 148 -24.76 2.01 1.14
C GLU A 148 -23.84 1.28 0.15
N GLY A 149 -22.56 1.13 0.50
CA GLY A 149 -21.61 0.26 -0.20
C GLY A 149 -20.94 0.89 -1.42
N GLU A 150 -20.99 2.21 -1.56
CA GLU A 150 -20.35 2.94 -2.66
C GLU A 150 -19.02 3.58 -2.25
N LEU A 151 -18.24 4.00 -3.25
CA LEU A 151 -16.98 4.69 -3.03
C LEU A 151 -17.20 6.21 -2.88
N MET A 152 -16.29 6.89 -2.19
CA MET A 152 -16.24 8.33 -2.00
C MET A 152 -16.47 9.09 -3.31
N GLU A 153 -15.86 8.67 -4.42
CA GLU A 153 -16.02 9.35 -5.71
C GLU A 153 -17.44 9.26 -6.25
N ASP A 154 -18.15 8.18 -5.96
CA ASP A 154 -19.55 7.92 -6.35
C ASP A 154 -20.49 8.72 -5.45
N TYR A 155 -20.29 8.72 -4.13
CA TYR A 155 -21.03 9.58 -3.20
C TYR A 155 -20.89 11.07 -3.54
N LEU A 156 -19.66 11.53 -3.84
CA LEU A 156 -19.38 12.92 -4.16
C LEU A 156 -20.19 13.44 -5.38
N ARG A 157 -20.64 12.55 -6.28
CA ARG A 157 -21.47 12.91 -7.44
C ARG A 157 -22.92 13.17 -7.06
N GLN A 158 -23.42 12.52 -6.01
CA GLN A 158 -24.85 12.40 -5.71
C GLN A 158 -25.42 13.51 -4.83
N PHE A 159 -24.58 14.23 -4.09
CA PHE A 159 -25.03 15.34 -3.26
C PHE A 159 -24.28 16.65 -3.53
N ARG A 160 -24.83 17.74 -3.00
CA ARG A 160 -24.25 19.08 -2.95
C ARG A 160 -24.40 19.60 -1.53
N LEU A 161 -23.53 20.53 -1.11
CA LEU A 161 -23.73 21.22 0.16
C LEU A 161 -25.00 22.05 0.09
N GLY A 162 -25.89 21.82 1.04
CA GLY A 162 -27.07 22.62 1.30
C GLY A 162 -27.17 22.96 2.80
N PRO A 163 -28.20 23.72 3.20
CA PRO A 163 -28.32 24.24 4.58
C PRO A 163 -28.29 23.15 5.66
N HIS A 164 -28.75 21.93 5.34
CA HIS A 164 -28.73 20.80 6.28
C HIS A 164 -27.33 20.23 6.51
N LEU A 165 -26.43 20.32 5.51
CA LEU A 165 -25.02 19.87 5.61
C LEU A 165 -24.08 20.94 6.15
N GLU A 166 -24.50 22.21 6.26
CA GLU A 166 -23.70 23.25 6.94
C GLU A 166 -23.51 22.91 8.43
N SER A 167 -24.50 22.24 9.02
CA SER A 167 -24.41 21.73 10.40
C SER A 167 -23.41 20.57 10.55
N ALA A 168 -22.94 19.97 9.47
CA ALA A 168 -21.93 18.91 9.46
C ALA A 168 -20.49 19.45 9.41
N ALA A 169 -20.30 20.77 9.39
CA ALA A 169 -18.97 21.41 9.32
C ALA A 169 -18.07 21.16 10.56
N TRP A 170 -18.58 20.52 11.62
CA TRP A 170 -17.77 20.04 12.73
C TRP A 170 -17.09 18.68 12.46
N LEU A 171 -17.48 17.98 11.39
CA LEU A 171 -16.81 16.77 10.87
C LEU A 171 -15.57 17.20 10.09
N ASP A 172 -14.54 17.57 10.82
CA ASP A 172 -13.23 17.86 10.25
C ASP A 172 -12.26 16.74 10.62
N CYS A 173 -12.26 15.68 9.81
CA CYS A 173 -11.36 14.52 9.96
C CYS A 173 -9.93 14.83 9.48
N GLY A 174 -9.63 16.10 9.16
CA GLY A 174 -8.30 16.60 8.83
C GLY A 174 -7.85 16.36 7.40
N SER A 175 -6.60 16.76 7.12
CA SER A 175 -6.04 16.72 5.76
C SER A 175 -5.81 15.31 5.22
N GLY A 176 -5.76 14.29 6.08
CA GLY A 176 -5.72 12.88 5.70
C GLY A 176 -7.03 12.36 5.11
N ALA A 177 -8.14 13.06 5.37
CA ALA A 177 -9.46 12.75 4.83
C ALA A 177 -9.74 13.48 3.50
N ASP A 178 -9.44 14.77 3.41
CA ASP A 178 -9.85 15.62 2.26
C ASP A 178 -8.72 16.24 1.45
N GLY A 179 -7.47 16.12 1.91
CA GLY A 179 -6.28 16.68 1.26
C GLY A 179 -6.06 18.18 1.51
N LEU A 180 -6.89 18.87 2.29
CA LEU A 180 -6.71 20.29 2.60
C LEU A 180 -5.99 20.46 3.95
N GLU A 181 -4.85 21.13 3.95
CA GLU A 181 -4.07 21.37 5.18
C GLU A 181 -4.81 22.27 6.17
N ARG A 182 -4.67 21.97 7.47
CA ARG A 182 -5.25 22.73 8.57
C ARG A 182 -4.16 23.42 9.40
N PRO A 183 -4.48 24.50 10.14
CA PRO A 183 -3.50 25.19 10.98
C PRO A 183 -2.84 24.33 12.08
N TRP A 184 -3.47 23.21 12.45
CA TRP A 184 -2.91 22.27 13.42
C TRP A 184 -2.05 21.17 12.79
N ASP A 185 -2.03 21.05 11.46
CA ASP A 185 -1.18 20.06 10.80
C ASP A 185 0.29 20.47 10.94
N LEU A 186 1.14 19.54 11.38
CA LEU A 186 2.59 19.78 11.52
C LEU A 186 3.33 19.81 10.16
N GLY A 187 2.63 19.49 9.06
CA GLY A 187 3.21 19.49 7.71
C GLY A 187 4.24 18.37 7.47
N PRO A 188 4.96 18.39 6.32
CA PRO A 188 5.95 17.36 5.97
C PRO A 188 7.14 17.30 6.93
N ASP A 189 7.60 18.46 7.40
CA ASP A 189 8.78 18.56 8.28
C ASP A 189 8.45 18.33 9.76
N GLY A 190 7.18 18.07 10.07
CA GLY A 190 6.69 17.78 11.41
C GLY A 190 7.21 16.44 11.94
N ALA A 191 7.52 16.39 13.23
CA ALA A 191 7.95 15.16 13.88
C ALA A 191 6.90 14.03 13.77
N HIS A 192 7.37 12.79 13.82
CA HIS A 192 6.54 11.57 13.91
C HIS A 192 5.56 11.33 12.75
N GLY A 193 5.76 12.00 11.61
CA GLY A 193 5.05 11.64 10.37
C GLY A 193 5.67 10.39 9.73
N LEU A 194 4.83 9.54 9.13
CA LEU A 194 5.29 8.42 8.32
C LEU A 194 5.66 8.88 6.91
N SER A 195 6.78 8.39 6.40
CA SER A 195 7.15 8.52 4.99
C SER A 195 6.18 7.77 4.09
N GLU A 196 6.09 8.14 2.81
CA GLU A 196 5.19 7.47 1.84
C GLU A 196 5.43 5.95 1.81
N GLN A 197 6.70 5.51 1.90
CA GLN A 197 7.06 4.10 1.94
C GLN A 197 6.57 3.39 3.21
N GLU A 198 6.66 4.03 4.37
CA GLU A 198 6.14 3.48 5.63
C GLU A 198 4.61 3.36 5.59
N GLN A 199 3.93 4.35 5.02
CA GLN A 199 2.47 4.32 4.83
C GLN A 199 2.04 3.15 3.94
N ASP A 200 2.75 2.95 2.82
CA ASP A 200 2.47 1.85 1.91
C ASP A 200 2.79 0.50 2.54
N ALA A 201 3.86 0.39 3.33
CA ALA A 201 4.16 -0.81 4.10
C ALA A 201 3.06 -1.12 5.13
N VAL A 202 2.44 -0.12 5.75
CA VAL A 202 1.31 -0.31 6.67
C VAL A 202 0.07 -0.78 5.90
N ARG A 203 -0.30 -0.11 4.79
CA ARG A 203 -1.42 -0.54 3.93
C ARG A 203 -1.24 -1.97 3.45
N PHE A 204 -0.03 -2.30 2.99
CA PHE A 204 0.32 -3.64 2.55
C PHE A 204 0.17 -4.68 3.65
N ARG A 205 0.70 -4.43 4.86
CA ARG A 205 0.58 -5.36 5.99
C ARG A 205 -0.87 -5.60 6.40
N VAL A 206 -1.70 -4.57 6.41
CA VAL A 206 -3.15 -4.71 6.67
C VAL A 206 -3.82 -5.54 5.56
N ALA A 207 -3.55 -5.23 4.30
CA ALA A 207 -4.10 -5.98 3.16
C ALA A 207 -3.67 -7.46 3.17
N GLN A 208 -2.40 -7.74 3.49
CA GLN A 208 -1.88 -9.09 3.64
C GLN A 208 -2.55 -9.83 4.81
N GLY A 209 -2.77 -9.15 5.94
CA GLY A 209 -3.49 -9.70 7.09
C GLY A 209 -4.90 -10.13 6.72
N ILE A 210 -5.66 -9.24 6.07
CA ILE A 210 -7.02 -9.51 5.61
C ILE A 210 -7.04 -10.64 4.57
N THR A 211 -6.14 -10.64 3.60
CA THR A 211 -6.12 -11.68 2.54
C THR A 211 -5.71 -13.05 3.08
N GLY A 212 -4.72 -13.08 3.98
CA GLY A 212 -4.18 -14.33 4.51
C GLY A 212 -5.06 -14.96 5.59
N ARG A 213 -5.67 -14.14 6.45
CA ARG A 213 -6.56 -14.55 7.53
C ARG A 213 -7.67 -13.52 7.70
N PRO A 214 -8.70 -13.55 6.84
CA PRO A 214 -9.73 -12.52 6.80
C PRO A 214 -10.54 -12.41 8.09
N GLY A 215 -10.67 -13.49 8.86
CA GLY A 215 -11.46 -13.50 10.09
C GLY A 215 -12.88 -13.00 9.84
N ASP A 216 -13.27 -12.01 10.63
CA ASP A 216 -14.55 -11.28 10.60
C ASP A 216 -14.50 -10.01 9.72
N ALA A 217 -13.42 -9.77 8.97
CA ALA A 217 -13.33 -8.58 8.11
C ALA A 217 -14.52 -8.48 7.14
N PRO A 218 -15.21 -7.33 7.07
CA PRO A 218 -16.32 -7.07 6.15
C PRO A 218 -15.93 -7.22 4.67
N GLN A 219 -16.94 -7.39 3.81
CA GLN A 219 -16.71 -7.55 2.37
C GLN A 219 -16.00 -6.34 1.75
N GLY A 220 -16.30 -5.11 2.21
CA GLY A 220 -15.63 -3.88 1.76
C GLY A 220 -14.13 -3.95 1.99
N TRP A 221 -13.71 -4.29 3.21
CA TRP A 221 -12.30 -4.49 3.57
C TRP A 221 -11.60 -5.62 2.81
N ARG A 222 -12.32 -6.71 2.48
CA ARG A 222 -11.77 -7.79 1.64
C ARG A 222 -11.50 -7.31 0.21
N ARG A 223 -12.45 -6.58 -0.39
CA ARG A 223 -12.28 -5.97 -1.72
C ARG A 223 -11.13 -4.96 -1.72
N TRP A 224 -11.09 -4.09 -0.72
CA TRP A 224 -10.00 -3.13 -0.54
C TRP A 224 -8.65 -3.85 -0.43
N ALA A 225 -8.55 -4.93 0.36
CA ALA A 225 -7.30 -5.66 0.53
C ALA A 225 -6.85 -6.34 -0.77
N GLU A 226 -7.79 -6.88 -1.55
CA GLU A 226 -7.49 -7.36 -2.90
C GLU A 226 -6.98 -6.21 -3.76
N GLU A 227 -7.67 -5.07 -3.85
CA GLU A 227 -7.27 -3.94 -4.69
C GLU A 227 -5.94 -3.30 -4.27
N ALA A 228 -5.70 -3.11 -2.97
CA ALA A 228 -4.46 -2.59 -2.42
C ALA A 228 -3.25 -3.48 -2.78
N PHE A 229 -3.46 -4.79 -2.84
CA PHE A 229 -2.45 -5.77 -3.28
C PHE A 229 -2.26 -5.79 -4.81
N HIS A 230 -3.15 -5.14 -5.56
CA HIS A 230 -3.23 -5.15 -7.01
C HIS A 230 -3.11 -3.77 -7.67
N ALA A 231 -2.72 -2.71 -6.93
CA ALA A 231 -2.45 -1.39 -7.51
C ALA A 231 -1.53 -1.53 -8.74
N PRO A 232 -1.89 -0.92 -9.88
CA PRO A 232 -1.16 -1.07 -11.13
C PRO A 232 0.14 -0.26 -11.07
N GLN A 233 1.18 -0.90 -10.57
CA GLN A 233 2.53 -0.37 -10.69
C GLN A 233 2.93 -0.29 -12.18
N PRO A 234 3.39 0.87 -12.70
CA PRO A 234 3.77 1.07 -14.12
C PRO A 234 4.81 0.07 -14.65
N TRP A 235 5.63 -0.50 -13.76
CA TRP A 235 6.61 -1.51 -14.13
C TRP A 235 5.97 -2.88 -14.46
N ARG A 236 4.71 -3.16 -14.09
CA ARG A 236 3.97 -4.39 -14.50
C ARG A 236 3.83 -4.46 -16.03
N GLU A 237 3.77 -3.31 -16.69
CA GLU A 237 3.77 -3.21 -18.15
C GLU A 237 5.16 -3.44 -18.74
N LEU A 238 6.21 -2.89 -18.11
CA LEU A 238 7.60 -3.01 -18.56
C LEU A 238 8.19 -4.41 -18.33
N LEU A 239 7.93 -5.00 -17.16
CA LEU A 239 8.36 -6.35 -16.79
C LEU A 239 7.47 -7.39 -17.46
N GLY A 240 6.17 -7.14 -17.57
CA GLY A 240 5.28 -7.93 -18.41
C GLY A 240 5.69 -7.91 -19.89
N ALA A 241 6.07 -6.75 -20.44
CA ALA A 241 6.59 -6.64 -21.80
C ALA A 241 7.97 -7.27 -21.95
N ALA A 242 8.85 -7.16 -20.95
CA ALA A 242 10.17 -7.79 -20.95
C ALA A 242 10.05 -9.33 -20.87
N VAL A 243 9.18 -9.86 -20.03
CA VAL A 243 8.88 -11.31 -19.90
C VAL A 243 8.16 -11.83 -21.13
N ARG A 244 7.18 -11.09 -21.69
CA ARG A 244 6.52 -11.46 -22.96
C ARG A 244 7.50 -11.40 -24.14
N SER A 245 8.30 -10.35 -24.27
CA SER A 245 9.36 -10.23 -25.28
C SER A 245 10.42 -11.32 -25.14
N ALA A 246 10.71 -11.73 -23.90
CA ALA A 246 11.59 -12.85 -23.62
C ALA A 246 11.03 -14.19 -24.08
N ALA A 247 9.73 -14.41 -23.87
CA ALA A 247 8.99 -15.60 -24.25
C ALA A 247 8.57 -15.66 -25.74
N THR A 248 8.75 -14.58 -26.50
CA THR A 248 8.45 -14.50 -27.94
C THR A 248 9.69 -14.36 -28.81
N GLY A 249 10.90 -14.39 -28.22
CA GLY A 249 12.15 -14.34 -28.98
C GLY A 249 12.56 -15.71 -29.52
N SER A 250 13.25 -15.72 -30.66
CA SER A 250 13.73 -16.93 -31.33
C SER A 250 14.47 -17.86 -30.37
N GLY A 251 13.99 -19.10 -30.23
CA GLY A 251 14.62 -20.16 -29.43
C GLY A 251 13.86 -20.60 -28.17
N ALA A 252 12.86 -19.86 -27.69
CA ALA A 252 12.02 -20.29 -26.58
C ALA A 252 10.54 -20.00 -26.89
N GLY A 253 9.81 -21.00 -27.39
CA GLY A 253 8.34 -20.93 -27.46
C GLY A 253 7.68 -21.12 -28.82
N GLU A 254 8.38 -21.64 -29.83
CA GLU A 254 7.75 -22.05 -31.09
C GLU A 254 7.59 -23.59 -31.20
N ASP A 255 7.09 -24.22 -30.14
CA ASP A 255 6.71 -25.64 -30.21
C ASP A 255 5.45 -25.79 -31.07
N HIS A 256 5.67 -26.10 -32.34
CA HIS A 256 4.63 -26.45 -33.29
C HIS A 256 4.15 -27.87 -32.96
N THR A 257 2.89 -28.01 -32.54
CA THR A 257 2.33 -29.32 -32.18
C THR A 257 1.26 -29.76 -33.16
N TYR A 258 1.26 -31.05 -33.50
CA TYR A 258 0.23 -31.67 -34.36
C TYR A 258 -0.91 -32.31 -33.54
N GLY A 259 -0.83 -32.29 -32.20
CA GLY A 259 -1.79 -32.93 -31.31
C GLY A 259 -3.18 -32.26 -31.29
N ARG A 260 -3.29 -31.01 -31.75
CA ARG A 260 -4.56 -30.34 -32.01
C ARG A 260 -4.47 -29.58 -33.34
N PRO A 261 -5.34 -29.86 -34.33
CA PRO A 261 -5.34 -29.15 -35.59
C PRO A 261 -5.52 -27.64 -35.38
N SER A 262 -4.71 -26.83 -36.06
CA SER A 262 -4.86 -25.37 -36.05
C SER A 262 -6.24 -24.98 -36.57
N ARG A 263 -6.88 -23.96 -35.97
CA ARG A 263 -8.16 -23.41 -36.50
C ARG A 263 -8.02 -22.84 -37.92
N ARG A 264 -6.79 -22.55 -38.36
CA ARG A 264 -6.48 -22.11 -39.73
C ARG A 264 -6.43 -23.28 -40.73
N ALA A 265 -6.44 -24.54 -40.27
CA ALA A 265 -6.45 -25.72 -41.14
C ALA A 265 -7.71 -25.76 -42.03
N THR A 266 -8.81 -25.14 -41.59
CA THR A 266 -10.04 -25.01 -42.40
C THR A 266 -9.82 -24.18 -43.68
N ALA A 267 -8.82 -23.30 -43.71
CA ALA A 267 -8.47 -22.49 -44.87
C ALA A 267 -7.47 -23.18 -45.82
N VAL A 268 -6.91 -24.33 -45.43
CA VAL A 268 -5.96 -25.10 -46.26
C VAL A 268 -6.35 -26.58 -46.27
N PRO A 269 -7.38 -26.96 -47.04
CA PRO A 269 -7.84 -28.34 -47.13
C PRO A 269 -6.71 -29.28 -47.61
N GLY A 270 -6.55 -30.42 -46.93
CA GLY A 270 -5.53 -31.42 -47.28
C GLY A 270 -4.18 -31.27 -46.58
N ALA A 271 -3.96 -30.23 -45.79
CA ALA A 271 -2.74 -30.04 -45.00
C ALA A 271 -3.04 -30.03 -43.49
N VAL A 272 -2.31 -30.83 -42.70
CA VAL A 272 -2.35 -30.74 -41.23
C VAL A 272 -1.41 -29.62 -40.79
N LEU A 273 -1.98 -28.47 -40.42
CA LEU A 273 -1.21 -27.35 -39.93
C LEU A 273 -0.91 -27.51 -38.43
N PRO A 274 0.36 -27.32 -38.00
CA PRO A 274 0.71 -27.33 -36.60
C PRO A 274 0.01 -26.19 -35.84
N SER A 275 -0.30 -26.41 -34.57
CA SER A 275 -0.76 -25.38 -33.64
C SER A 275 0.40 -24.91 -32.76
N LEU A 276 0.51 -23.59 -32.59
CA LEU A 276 1.50 -22.98 -31.71
C LEU A 276 1.14 -23.24 -30.24
N ARG A 277 1.93 -24.05 -29.53
CA ARG A 277 1.83 -24.17 -28.07
C ARG A 277 2.68 -23.10 -27.41
N ARG A 278 2.03 -22.10 -26.80
CA ARG A 278 2.69 -21.16 -25.90
C ARG A 278 2.88 -21.80 -24.54
N ARG A 279 4.13 -22.06 -24.13
CA ARG A 279 4.45 -22.41 -22.75
C ARG A 279 4.73 -21.11 -21.98
N PRO A 280 4.14 -20.89 -20.80
CA PRO A 280 4.49 -19.74 -19.97
C PRO A 280 5.96 -19.82 -19.55
N PRO A 281 6.71 -18.70 -19.57
CA PRO A 281 8.13 -18.69 -19.23
C PRO A 281 8.36 -18.98 -17.75
N ARG A 282 9.48 -19.64 -17.45
CA ARG A 282 9.98 -19.88 -16.10
C ARG A 282 10.81 -18.69 -15.65
N VAL A 283 10.48 -18.14 -14.49
CA VAL A 283 11.12 -16.94 -13.95
C VAL A 283 11.84 -17.28 -12.65
N SER A 284 13.10 -16.87 -12.54
CA SER A 284 13.81 -16.85 -11.26
C SER A 284 13.96 -15.41 -10.80
N VAL A 285 13.51 -15.10 -9.58
CA VAL A 285 13.62 -13.78 -8.97
C VAL A 285 14.72 -13.83 -7.91
N ILE A 286 15.77 -13.06 -8.10
CA ILE A 286 16.84 -12.86 -7.13
C ILE A 286 16.47 -11.62 -6.32
N ILE A 287 16.38 -11.77 -5.01
CA ILE A 287 16.10 -10.67 -4.08
C ILE A 287 17.38 -10.38 -3.32
N ASP A 288 17.87 -9.16 -3.43
CA ASP A 288 18.94 -8.65 -2.60
C ASP A 288 18.45 -8.50 -1.16
N THR A 289 19.13 -9.19 -0.24
CA THR A 289 18.85 -9.18 1.20
C THR A 289 20.06 -8.67 1.98
N SER A 290 20.95 -7.92 1.32
CA SER A 290 22.11 -7.32 1.95
C SER A 290 21.73 -6.23 2.96
N GLY A 291 22.68 -5.88 3.83
CA GLY A 291 22.46 -4.86 4.87
C GLY A 291 22.17 -3.45 4.32
N SER A 292 22.44 -3.18 3.04
CA SER A 292 22.10 -1.90 2.40
C SER A 292 20.65 -1.85 1.93
N VAL A 293 19.92 -2.97 1.88
CA VAL A 293 18.50 -3.04 1.52
C VAL A 293 17.65 -2.86 2.77
N SER A 294 16.83 -1.81 2.79
CA SER A 294 15.90 -1.51 3.86
C SER A 294 14.71 -2.47 3.90
N ASP A 295 14.04 -2.57 5.06
CA ASP A 295 12.80 -3.34 5.22
C ASP A 295 11.70 -2.87 4.25
N GLY A 296 11.69 -1.58 3.88
CA GLY A 296 10.79 -1.02 2.88
C GLY A 296 11.09 -1.51 1.46
N GLU A 297 12.35 -1.46 1.03
CA GLU A 297 12.80 -2.01 -0.26
C GLU A 297 12.53 -3.53 -0.34
N LEU A 298 12.71 -4.26 0.77
CA LEU A 298 12.41 -5.69 0.87
C LEU A 298 10.90 -5.97 0.78
N GLY A 299 10.07 -5.14 1.43
CA GLY A 299 8.61 -5.19 1.31
C GLY A 299 8.14 -4.98 -0.12
N SER A 300 8.70 -3.98 -0.81
CA SER A 300 8.49 -3.75 -2.24
C SER A 300 8.92 -4.97 -3.06
N ALA A 301 10.09 -5.56 -2.79
CA ALA A 301 10.55 -6.74 -3.51
C ALA A 301 9.58 -7.94 -3.42
N LEU A 302 8.91 -8.13 -2.28
CA LEU A 302 7.90 -9.18 -2.11
C LEU A 302 6.63 -8.92 -2.93
N LEU A 303 6.21 -7.64 -3.03
CA LEU A 303 5.12 -7.22 -3.92
C LEU A 303 5.45 -7.51 -5.39
N GLU A 304 6.70 -7.23 -5.81
CA GLU A 304 7.20 -7.52 -7.15
C GLU A 304 7.08 -9.01 -7.49
N VAL A 305 7.55 -9.89 -6.59
CA VAL A 305 7.47 -11.36 -6.75
C VAL A 305 6.03 -11.82 -6.93
N ALA A 306 5.09 -11.32 -6.12
CA ALA A 306 3.69 -11.70 -6.22
C ALA A 306 3.09 -11.27 -7.57
N ALA A 307 3.42 -10.07 -8.04
CA ALA A 307 2.99 -9.57 -9.35
C ALA A 307 3.60 -10.36 -10.52
N ILE A 308 4.87 -10.76 -10.43
CA ILE A 308 5.53 -11.65 -11.40
C ILE A 308 4.80 -12.99 -11.49
N SER A 309 4.46 -13.60 -10.34
CA SER A 309 3.72 -14.87 -10.31
C SER A 309 2.36 -14.79 -10.99
N ARG A 310 1.67 -13.64 -10.91
CA ARG A 310 0.41 -13.43 -11.66
C ARG A 310 0.66 -13.26 -13.15
N ALA A 311 1.67 -12.51 -13.54
CA ALA A 311 1.99 -12.23 -14.95
C ALA A 311 2.36 -13.50 -15.75
N VAL A 312 2.94 -14.51 -15.10
CA VAL A 312 3.25 -15.82 -15.71
C VAL A 312 2.06 -16.81 -15.71
N GLY A 313 0.84 -16.31 -15.51
CA GLY A 313 -0.40 -17.10 -15.58
C GLY A 313 -0.83 -17.69 -14.23
N GLY A 314 -0.44 -17.07 -13.11
CA GLY A 314 -0.86 -17.46 -11.75
C GLY A 314 -0.25 -18.76 -11.23
N ARG A 315 0.62 -19.39 -12.02
CA ARG A 315 1.25 -20.67 -11.71
C ARG A 315 2.50 -20.48 -10.87
N ARG A 316 2.39 -20.74 -9.56
CA ARG A 316 3.49 -20.63 -8.59
C ARG A 316 4.67 -21.56 -8.89
N ASP A 317 4.45 -22.65 -9.62
CA ASP A 317 5.51 -23.61 -9.99
C ASP A 317 6.48 -23.09 -11.08
N LEU A 318 6.15 -21.94 -11.68
CA LEU A 318 6.97 -21.30 -12.70
C LEU A 318 7.86 -20.19 -12.15
N VAL A 319 7.73 -19.86 -10.85
CA VAL A 319 8.52 -18.82 -10.18
C VAL A 319 9.39 -19.43 -9.10
N THR A 320 10.69 -19.17 -9.17
CA THR A 320 11.67 -19.52 -8.13
C THR A 320 12.20 -18.24 -7.51
N VAL A 321 12.27 -18.16 -6.19
CA VAL A 321 12.81 -17.02 -5.46
C VAL A 321 14.16 -17.39 -4.85
N VAL A 322 15.16 -16.54 -5.04
CA VAL A 322 16.53 -16.71 -4.55
C VAL A 322 16.88 -15.49 -3.69
N PRO A 323 16.74 -15.56 -2.36
CA PRO A 323 17.32 -14.54 -1.49
C PRO A 323 18.84 -14.59 -1.61
N CYS A 324 19.47 -13.42 -1.73
CA CYS A 324 20.90 -13.30 -1.95
C CYS A 324 21.49 -12.30 -0.95
N ASP A 325 22.34 -12.80 -0.07
CA ASP A 325 23.33 -12.03 0.69
C ASP A 325 24.75 -12.51 0.29
N ALA A 326 25.77 -12.25 1.10
CA ALA A 326 27.16 -12.67 0.86
C ALA A 326 27.34 -14.18 0.61
N ALA A 327 26.33 -15.00 0.94
CA ALA A 327 26.26 -16.40 0.54
C ALA A 327 24.81 -16.78 0.17
N ALA A 328 24.46 -16.75 -1.11
CA ALA A 328 23.20 -17.32 -1.59
C ALA A 328 23.09 -18.82 -1.23
N ARG A 329 22.40 -19.14 -0.13
CA ARG A 329 22.45 -20.50 0.45
C ARG A 329 21.42 -21.45 -0.16
N ILE A 330 20.20 -21.02 -0.52
CA ILE A 330 19.14 -21.93 -1.03
C ILE A 330 18.15 -21.18 -1.94
N ALA A 331 17.82 -21.76 -3.11
CA ALA A 331 16.72 -21.31 -3.97
C ALA A 331 15.39 -21.93 -3.54
N HIS A 332 14.36 -21.12 -3.35
CA HIS A 332 13.04 -21.56 -2.85
C HIS A 332 11.99 -21.56 -3.99
N PRO A 333 11.37 -22.72 -4.31
CA PRO A 333 10.20 -22.76 -5.18
C PRO A 333 9.01 -22.08 -4.50
N LEU A 334 8.31 -21.19 -5.21
CA LEU A 334 7.17 -20.43 -4.64
C LEU A 334 6.00 -21.32 -4.20
N CYS A 335 5.94 -22.58 -4.66
CA CYS A 335 4.94 -23.58 -4.24
C CYS A 335 5.05 -24.03 -2.76
N ARG A 336 6.12 -23.68 -2.03
CA ARG A 336 6.34 -24.09 -0.62
C ARG A 336 6.32 -22.93 0.37
N ALA A 337 5.74 -21.78 0.01
CA ALA A 337 5.85 -20.54 0.78
C ALA A 337 4.99 -20.54 2.07
N GLU A 338 5.42 -21.27 3.09
CA GLU A 338 5.16 -20.96 4.49
C GLU A 338 6.31 -20.06 4.98
N GLY A 339 6.24 -18.76 4.66
CA GLY A 339 7.28 -17.78 4.99
C GLY A 339 8.56 -17.96 4.18
N ILE A 340 8.93 -16.98 3.35
CA ILE A 340 10.29 -16.93 2.80
C ILE A 340 11.15 -16.35 3.93
N PRO A 341 12.06 -17.12 4.56
CA PRO A 341 12.94 -16.58 5.58
C PRO A 341 13.96 -15.66 4.88
N LEU A 342 13.76 -14.35 5.00
CA LEU A 342 14.71 -13.35 4.54
C LEU A 342 15.62 -13.04 5.73
N ILE A 343 16.63 -13.89 5.95
CA ILE A 343 17.68 -13.65 6.93
C ILE A 343 18.85 -13.10 6.14
N GLY A 344 19.17 -11.81 6.33
CA GLY A 344 20.24 -11.11 5.62
C GLY A 344 20.81 -9.97 6.47
N GLY A 345 21.99 -9.48 6.10
CA GLY A 345 22.76 -8.48 6.88
C GLY A 345 24.27 -8.48 6.65
N GLY A 346 24.79 -9.31 5.73
CA GLY A 346 26.18 -9.24 5.24
C GLY A 346 26.32 -8.38 3.98
N GLY A 347 27.53 -8.31 3.41
CA GLY A 347 27.77 -7.69 2.11
C GLY A 347 27.05 -8.40 0.95
N THR A 348 27.03 -7.79 -0.24
CA THR A 348 26.28 -8.29 -1.40
C THR A 348 27.18 -8.94 -2.43
N ASP A 349 26.87 -10.16 -2.87
CA ASP A 349 27.45 -10.73 -4.09
C ASP A 349 26.38 -11.43 -4.93
N LEU A 350 25.70 -10.65 -5.78
CA LEU A 350 24.68 -11.16 -6.69
C LEU A 350 25.21 -12.21 -7.68
N ARG A 351 26.54 -12.33 -7.91
CA ARG A 351 27.08 -13.41 -8.75
C ARG A 351 26.70 -14.78 -8.19
N THR A 352 26.62 -14.91 -6.86
CA THR A 352 26.19 -16.13 -6.18
C THR A 352 24.70 -16.39 -6.41
N GLY A 353 23.86 -15.35 -6.33
CA GLY A 353 22.43 -15.41 -6.66
C GLY A 353 22.17 -15.83 -8.11
N PHE A 354 22.94 -15.27 -9.06
CA PHE A 354 22.88 -15.69 -10.47
C PHE A 354 23.29 -17.15 -10.66
N ALA A 355 24.35 -17.61 -9.97
CA ALA A 355 24.78 -19.00 -10.04
C ALA A 355 23.69 -19.95 -9.50
N ALA A 356 23.07 -19.62 -8.37
CA ALA A 356 21.98 -20.39 -7.78
C ALA A 356 20.74 -20.43 -8.68
N ALA A 357 20.34 -19.28 -9.23
CA ALA A 357 19.21 -19.19 -10.17
C ALA A 357 19.45 -20.02 -11.44
N LEU A 358 20.67 -19.98 -12.00
CA LEU A 358 21.02 -20.73 -13.22
C LEU A 358 21.24 -22.24 -12.97
N ALA A 359 21.56 -22.63 -11.73
CA ALA A 359 21.67 -24.02 -11.32
C ALA A 359 20.32 -24.68 -11.07
N ALA A 360 19.26 -23.90 -10.86
CA ALA A 360 17.90 -24.39 -10.64
C ALA A 360 17.46 -25.35 -11.75
N ARG A 361 16.78 -26.43 -11.35
CA ARG A 361 16.22 -27.43 -12.25
C ARG A 361 14.71 -27.40 -12.07
N PRO A 362 13.94 -27.05 -13.11
CA PRO A 362 14.38 -26.66 -14.45
C PRO A 362 14.97 -25.24 -14.52
N ARG A 363 15.82 -24.99 -15.53
CA ARG A 363 16.48 -23.69 -15.73
C ARG A 363 15.47 -22.56 -16.03
N PRO A 364 15.75 -21.32 -15.60
CA PRO A 364 14.90 -20.18 -15.91
C PRO A 364 15.03 -19.72 -17.35
N ASP A 365 13.92 -19.25 -17.92
CA ASP A 365 13.88 -18.54 -19.20
C ASP A 365 14.19 -17.04 -19.00
N VAL A 366 13.82 -16.51 -17.83
CA VAL A 366 14.06 -15.12 -17.41
C VAL A 366 14.57 -15.08 -15.97
N VAL A 367 15.59 -14.28 -15.72
CA VAL A 367 16.04 -13.88 -14.38
C VAL A 367 15.60 -12.44 -14.13
N VAL A 368 14.95 -12.20 -13.00
CA VAL A 368 14.64 -10.88 -12.47
C VAL A 368 15.50 -10.67 -11.24
N VAL A 369 16.11 -9.51 -11.11
CA VAL A 369 16.93 -9.13 -9.94
C VAL A 369 16.30 -7.91 -9.31
N LEU A 370 16.15 -7.90 -7.99
CA LEU A 370 15.64 -6.76 -7.21
C LEU A 370 16.75 -6.36 -6.23
N THR A 371 17.34 -5.18 -6.40
CA THR A 371 18.56 -4.74 -5.67
C THR A 371 18.66 -3.21 -5.65
N ASP A 372 19.44 -2.68 -4.72
CA ASP A 372 19.85 -1.27 -4.72
C ASP A 372 21.02 -0.97 -5.67
N GLY A 373 21.60 -2.02 -6.28
CA GLY A 373 22.69 -1.94 -7.25
C GLY A 373 24.09 -1.98 -6.63
N GLN A 374 24.23 -2.04 -5.30
CA GLN A 374 25.53 -2.05 -4.61
C GLN A 374 26.11 -3.47 -4.52
N THR A 375 26.47 -4.04 -5.67
CA THR A 375 26.92 -5.43 -5.76
C THR A 375 27.85 -5.68 -6.94
N PRO A 376 28.82 -6.60 -6.80
CA PRO A 376 29.52 -7.16 -7.94
C PRO A 376 28.55 -7.86 -8.91
N TRP A 377 28.61 -7.49 -10.19
CA TRP A 377 27.80 -8.11 -11.24
C TRP A 377 28.54 -9.26 -11.94
N PRO A 378 27.81 -10.23 -12.55
CA PRO A 378 28.42 -11.23 -13.41
C PRO A 378 29.12 -10.59 -14.62
N ARG A 379 30.42 -10.87 -14.79
CA ARG A 379 31.19 -10.38 -15.95
C ARG A 379 30.68 -10.92 -17.28
N ARG A 380 30.09 -12.12 -17.28
CA ARG A 380 29.52 -12.77 -18.47
C ARG A 380 28.01 -12.68 -18.43
N ARG A 381 27.41 -12.29 -19.57
CA ARG A 381 25.97 -12.30 -19.76
C ARG A 381 25.40 -13.70 -19.47
N PRO A 382 24.40 -13.83 -18.58
CA PRO A 382 23.68 -15.08 -18.35
C PRO A 382 23.07 -15.64 -19.66
N PRO A 383 22.91 -16.96 -19.77
CA PRO A 383 22.30 -17.58 -20.97
C PRO A 383 20.80 -17.32 -21.10
N CYS A 384 20.17 -16.74 -20.08
CA CYS A 384 18.77 -16.34 -20.05
C CYS A 384 18.65 -14.80 -20.06
N ARG A 385 17.44 -14.30 -20.32
CA ARG A 385 17.20 -12.85 -20.27
C ARG A 385 17.27 -12.37 -18.83
N THR A 386 17.79 -11.17 -18.63
CA THR A 386 17.92 -10.58 -17.30
C THR A 386 17.27 -9.22 -17.25
N VAL A 387 16.41 -9.04 -16.25
CA VAL A 387 15.78 -7.77 -15.89
C VAL A 387 16.27 -7.38 -14.51
N VAL A 388 16.70 -6.14 -14.33
CA VAL A 388 17.14 -5.59 -13.06
C VAL A 388 16.13 -4.52 -12.64
N GLY A 389 15.48 -4.76 -11.52
CA GLY A 389 14.72 -3.81 -10.75
C GLY A 389 15.64 -3.10 -9.76
N LEU A 390 15.97 -1.84 -10.02
CA LEU A 390 16.76 -1.02 -9.11
C LEU A 390 15.86 -0.27 -8.15
N PHE A 391 16.11 -0.36 -6.84
CA PHE A 391 15.39 0.50 -5.90
C PHE A 391 15.75 1.97 -6.14
N SER A 392 14.74 2.83 -6.29
CA SER A 392 14.98 4.24 -6.60
C SER A 392 15.60 4.94 -5.39
N ARG A 393 16.90 5.22 -5.47
CA ARG A 393 17.58 6.10 -4.51
C ARG A 393 17.58 7.50 -5.09
N GLN A 394 16.95 8.44 -4.39
CA GLN A 394 17.30 9.85 -4.58
C GLN A 394 18.77 9.96 -4.18
N TYR A 395 19.67 9.97 -5.16
CA TYR A 395 21.04 10.40 -4.95
C TYR A 395 20.98 11.89 -4.61
N ALA A 396 20.61 12.21 -3.37
CA ALA A 396 21.02 13.43 -2.75
C ALA A 396 22.53 13.47 -2.93
N ARG A 397 23.00 14.48 -3.65
CA ARG A 397 24.41 14.81 -3.81
C ARG A 397 25.02 14.95 -2.42
N TRP A 398 25.46 13.86 -1.79
CA TRP A 398 26.34 13.73 -0.60
C TRP A 398 26.04 12.42 0.12
N SER A 399 26.60 11.34 -0.39
CA SER A 399 26.93 10.15 0.39
C SER A 399 28.21 9.59 -0.23
N TRP A 400 29.29 10.35 -0.09
CA TRP A 400 30.63 9.79 -0.20
C TRP A 400 30.80 8.88 1.01
N ASP A 401 31.21 7.63 0.77
CA ASP A 401 31.72 6.76 1.82
C ASP A 401 32.86 7.52 2.52
N GLU A 402 32.75 7.78 3.83
CA GLU A 402 33.79 8.54 4.56
C GLU A 402 35.15 7.83 4.53
N ASP A 403 35.17 6.54 4.18
CA ASP A 403 36.36 5.69 4.08
C ASP A 403 36.86 5.42 2.64
N ASP A 404 36.10 5.78 1.59
CA ASP A 404 36.57 5.67 0.18
C ASP A 404 35.88 6.71 -0.75
N PRO A 405 36.51 7.89 -0.95
CA PRO A 405 35.98 8.94 -1.81
C PRO A 405 36.03 8.61 -3.31
N ASP A 406 36.46 7.41 -3.74
CA ASP A 406 36.44 6.99 -5.14
C ASP A 406 35.44 5.84 -5.42
N HIS A 407 34.67 5.40 -4.42
CA HIS A 407 33.70 4.32 -4.60
C HIS A 407 32.49 4.73 -5.46
N VAL A 408 32.55 4.43 -6.75
CA VAL A 408 31.40 4.50 -7.67
C VAL A 408 30.73 3.13 -7.70
N PRO A 409 29.45 2.99 -7.29
CA PRO A 409 28.73 1.73 -7.39
C PRO A 409 28.75 1.22 -8.84
N ASP A 410 29.08 -0.05 -9.04
CA ASP A 410 29.06 -0.68 -10.36
C ASP A 410 27.65 -0.55 -10.96
N SER A 411 27.52 0.29 -12.00
CA SER A 411 26.26 0.42 -12.74
C SER A 411 25.85 -0.93 -13.32
N PRO A 412 24.54 -1.25 -13.39
CA PRO A 412 24.11 -2.52 -13.95
C PRO A 412 24.67 -2.75 -15.36
N PRO A 413 25.06 -3.97 -15.71
CA PRO A 413 25.68 -4.24 -17.00
C PRO A 413 24.76 -3.92 -18.17
N SER A 414 25.32 -3.42 -19.28
CA SER A 414 24.57 -3.04 -20.50
C SER A 414 23.78 -4.17 -21.16
N TRP A 415 24.05 -5.43 -20.81
CA TRP A 415 23.31 -6.60 -21.29
C TRP A 415 22.02 -6.86 -20.51
N ALA A 416 21.83 -6.21 -19.36
CA ALA A 416 20.63 -6.31 -18.54
C ALA A 416 19.66 -5.17 -18.90
N ARG A 417 18.36 -5.47 -18.84
CA ARG A 417 17.33 -4.42 -18.93
C ARG A 417 17.09 -3.87 -17.53
N VAL A 418 17.39 -2.60 -17.32
CA VAL A 418 17.20 -1.92 -16.03
C VAL A 418 15.83 -1.25 -15.99
N VAL A 419 15.18 -1.32 -14.83
CA VAL A 419 13.89 -0.70 -14.51
C VAL A 419 14.01 -0.17 -13.09
N ASP A 420 13.68 1.10 -12.86
CA ASP A 420 13.62 1.67 -11.53
C ASP A 420 12.33 1.23 -10.81
N ILE A 421 12.45 0.85 -9.54
CA ILE A 421 11.42 0.35 -8.65
C ILE A 421 11.40 1.28 -7.44
N GLY A 422 10.32 2.03 -7.27
CA GLY A 422 10.16 3.01 -6.20
C GLY A 422 8.73 3.49 -6.16
#